data_AF-A0A317I1C0-F1
#
_entry.id   AF-A0A317I1C0-F1
#
_cell.length_a   1.000
_cell.length_b   1.000
_cell.length_c   1.000
_cell.angle_alpha   90.00
_cell.angle_beta   90.00
_cell.angle_gamma   90.00
#
_symmetry.space_group_name_H-M   'P 1'
#
loop_
_entity.id
_entity.type
_entity.pdbx_description
1 polymer ?
#
loop_
_entity_poly.entity_id
_entity_poly.type
_entity_poly.pdbx_seq_one_letter_code
_entity_poly.pdbx_strand_id
1 'polypeptide(L)'
;MYKALAVLFAVLVCGSISHGQDSGRQLRISVLDFGDSPTGRLSAERLRANLKADHRFAISDTQLAMSAAKGSGYAGSLNLLVTEARDLGAALDSDFYFIGDAQTLRRSPSQSPIYFESYCTVFIISSRTGQLLMWDRPSFQNTDKDAAEQALFSVLSGENFRQKLVLAIFKGNEEERARRAVVVDVNQPLIEAPDNEKSATEQGLSLPRPFRRLRPEYPETAARADAEAIVDVIVDVRADGEVEQVQIARWGGFGLDESTVATVKKMHFFPAQQNGAAIAMRVLLRYNFRKPQL
;
A
#
# COMPACT_ATOMS: atom_id res chain seq x y z
N MET A 1 7.75 -14.29 76.14
CA MET A 1 8.04 -15.38 75.19
C MET A 1 6.87 -15.50 74.22
N TYR A 2 7.10 -15.22 72.93
CA TYR A 2 6.48 -15.77 71.70
C TYR A 2 5.02 -16.28 71.74
N LYS A 3 4.06 -15.90 70.87
CA LYS A 3 4.10 -15.53 69.44
C LYS A 3 2.91 -14.63 69.08
N ALA A 4 3.13 -13.63 68.22
CA ALA A 4 2.08 -12.93 67.49
C ALA A 4 1.59 -13.79 66.31
N LEU A 5 0.27 -13.97 66.20
CA LEU A 5 -0.38 -14.66 65.09
C LEU A 5 -0.85 -13.60 64.09
N ALA A 6 -0.13 -13.43 62.98
CA ALA A 6 -0.55 -12.57 61.88
C ALA A 6 -1.58 -13.33 61.03
N VAL A 7 -2.83 -12.87 61.02
CA VAL A 7 -3.88 -13.37 60.13
C VAL A 7 -3.75 -12.63 58.80
N LEU A 8 -3.33 -13.36 57.77
CA LEU A 8 -3.21 -12.88 56.40
C LEU A 8 -4.61 -12.91 55.75
N PHE A 9 -5.20 -11.74 55.50
CA PHE A 9 -6.42 -11.62 54.71
C PHE A 9 -6.06 -11.73 53.22
N ALA A 10 -6.27 -12.91 52.63
CA ALA A 10 -6.17 -13.10 51.19
C ALA A 10 -7.42 -12.52 50.51
N VAL A 11 -7.28 -11.36 49.86
CA VAL A 11 -8.31 -10.81 48.97
C VAL A 11 -8.31 -11.66 47.69
N LEU A 12 -9.32 -12.52 47.58
CA LEU A 12 -9.61 -13.28 46.37
C LEU A 12 -10.21 -12.33 45.33
N VAL A 13 -9.36 -11.77 44.47
CA VAL A 13 -9.82 -11.06 43.27
C VAL A 13 -10.28 -12.13 42.28
N CYS A 14 -11.58 -12.42 42.28
CA CYS A 14 -12.25 -13.11 41.18
C CYS A 14 -12.18 -12.20 39.95
N GLY A 15 -11.10 -12.29 39.19
CA GLY A 15 -11.04 -11.80 37.82
C GLY A 15 -12.00 -12.64 36.99
N SER A 16 -13.20 -12.12 36.74
CA SER A 16 -14.09 -12.65 35.73
C SER A 16 -13.38 -12.51 34.38
N ILE A 17 -12.76 -13.58 33.91
CA ILE A 17 -12.30 -13.66 32.52
C ILE A 17 -13.57 -13.72 31.68
N SER A 18 -14.03 -12.56 31.23
CA SER A 18 -15.01 -12.46 30.16
C SER A 18 -14.37 -13.09 28.92
N HIS A 19 -14.66 -14.37 28.69
CA HIS A 19 -14.58 -14.96 27.36
C HIS A 19 -15.70 -14.34 26.53
N GLY A 20 -15.50 -13.07 26.13
CA GLY A 20 -16.21 -12.52 25.01
C GLY A 20 -15.84 -13.35 23.80
N GLN A 21 -16.76 -14.19 23.33
CA GLN A 21 -16.70 -14.72 21.97
C GLN A 21 -16.78 -13.52 21.03
N ASP A 22 -15.65 -12.90 20.73
CA ASP A 22 -15.51 -11.99 19.61
C ASP A 22 -15.61 -12.86 18.34
N SER A 23 -16.85 -13.19 17.98
CA SER A 23 -17.18 -13.73 16.66
C SER A 23 -17.00 -12.57 15.68
N GLY A 24 -15.74 -12.17 15.49
CA GLY A 24 -15.37 -10.99 14.72
C GLY A 24 -15.92 -11.10 13.31
N ARG A 25 -16.56 -10.03 12.83
CA ARG A 25 -17.06 -9.95 11.46
C ARG A 25 -15.95 -10.37 10.49
N GLN A 26 -16.26 -11.31 9.59
CA GLN A 26 -15.33 -11.67 8.51
C GLN A 26 -14.97 -10.42 7.69
N LEU A 27 -13.69 -10.27 7.38
CA LEU A 27 -13.23 -9.21 6.49
C LEU A 27 -13.62 -9.58 5.05
N ARG A 28 -14.29 -8.67 4.36
CA ARG A 28 -14.68 -8.85 2.96
C ARG A 28 -13.48 -8.57 2.08
N ILE A 29 -13.11 -9.54 1.27
CA ILE A 29 -11.93 -9.47 0.40
C ILE A 29 -12.36 -9.65 -1.05
N SER A 30 -12.01 -8.70 -1.90
CA SER A 30 -12.09 -8.87 -3.35
C SER A 30 -10.72 -9.16 -3.94
N VAL A 31 -10.64 -10.10 -4.88
CA VAL A 31 -9.43 -10.33 -5.68
C VAL A 31 -9.81 -10.15 -7.14
N LEU A 32 -9.34 -9.07 -7.73
CA LEU A 32 -9.55 -8.77 -9.14
C LEU A 32 -8.64 -9.63 -10.01
N ASP A 33 -8.88 -9.61 -11.32
CA ASP A 33 -8.04 -10.34 -12.27
C ASP A 33 -6.64 -9.73 -12.36
N PHE A 34 -5.63 -10.59 -12.50
CA PHE A 34 -4.23 -10.18 -12.57
C PHE A 34 -3.77 -10.05 -14.03
N GLY A 35 -4.46 -9.17 -14.76
CA GLY A 35 -4.32 -8.99 -16.19
C GLY A 35 -5.07 -10.04 -17.02
N ASP A 36 -4.97 -9.92 -18.35
CA ASP A 36 -5.74 -10.74 -19.30
C ASP A 36 -5.03 -12.03 -19.71
N SER A 37 -3.83 -12.29 -19.20
CA SER A 37 -3.05 -13.47 -19.55
C SER A 37 -3.67 -14.75 -18.93
N PRO A 38 -3.47 -15.94 -19.52
CA PRO A 38 -3.86 -17.20 -18.89
C PRO A 38 -3.24 -17.39 -17.50
N THR A 39 -1.95 -17.04 -17.36
CA THR A 39 -1.23 -17.03 -16.08
C THR A 39 -1.89 -16.08 -15.09
N GLY A 40 -2.30 -14.89 -15.53
CA GLY A 40 -3.05 -13.88 -14.79
C GLY A 40 -4.32 -14.41 -14.15
N ARG A 41 -5.21 -14.98 -14.98
CA ARG A 41 -6.48 -15.57 -14.53
C ARG A 41 -6.26 -16.69 -13.53
N LEU A 42 -5.35 -17.61 -13.83
CA LEU A 42 -5.05 -18.75 -12.95
C LEU A 42 -4.41 -18.28 -11.64
N SER A 43 -3.49 -17.32 -11.67
CA SER A 43 -2.87 -16.75 -10.47
C SER A 43 -3.91 -16.11 -9.54
N ALA A 44 -4.83 -15.31 -10.08
CA ALA A 44 -5.92 -14.72 -9.30
C ALA A 44 -6.86 -15.78 -8.73
N GLU A 45 -7.18 -16.83 -9.50
CA GLU A 45 -7.97 -17.97 -9.02
C GLU A 45 -7.30 -18.73 -7.88
N ARG A 46 -6.00 -19.06 -8.01
CA ARG A 46 -5.23 -19.73 -6.95
C ARG A 46 -5.17 -18.88 -5.69
N LEU A 47 -4.98 -17.57 -5.83
CA LEU A 47 -4.97 -16.66 -4.70
C LEU A 47 -6.33 -16.62 -3.98
N ARG A 48 -7.43 -16.51 -4.73
CA ARG A 48 -8.80 -16.57 -4.18
C ARG A 48 -9.04 -17.86 -3.42
N ALA A 49 -8.69 -19.00 -4.01
CA ALA A 49 -8.84 -20.30 -3.38
C ALA A 49 -8.01 -20.42 -2.09
N ASN A 50 -6.78 -19.90 -2.10
CA ASN A 50 -5.91 -19.93 -0.93
C ASN A 50 -6.45 -19.04 0.21
N LEU A 51 -6.91 -17.81 -0.10
CA LEU A 51 -7.49 -16.91 0.89
C LEU A 51 -8.82 -17.45 1.46
N LYS A 52 -9.62 -18.15 0.65
CA LYS A 52 -10.87 -18.80 1.09
C LYS A 52 -10.65 -19.88 2.15
N ALA A 53 -9.44 -20.43 2.27
CA ALA A 53 -9.09 -21.37 3.33
C ALA A 53 -9.02 -20.71 4.72
N ASP A 54 -8.92 -19.39 4.82
CA ASP A 54 -8.95 -18.66 6.08
C ASP A 54 -10.38 -18.23 6.44
N HIS A 55 -10.93 -18.82 7.50
CA HIS A 55 -12.31 -18.57 7.97
C HIS A 55 -12.59 -17.12 8.38
N ARG A 56 -11.56 -16.28 8.53
CA ARG A 56 -11.73 -14.86 8.87
C ARG A 56 -12.04 -13.99 7.66
N PHE A 57 -11.98 -14.55 6.44
CA PHE A 57 -12.24 -13.83 5.20
C PHE A 57 -13.54 -14.28 4.54
N ALA A 58 -14.31 -13.31 4.06
CA ALA A 58 -15.40 -13.52 3.13
C ALA A 58 -14.92 -13.08 1.74
N ILE A 59 -14.62 -14.04 0.86
CA ILE A 59 -14.14 -13.75 -0.49
C ILE A 59 -15.32 -13.42 -1.41
N SER A 60 -15.30 -12.24 -2.03
CA SER A 60 -16.34 -11.78 -2.95
C SER A 60 -16.40 -12.62 -4.23
N ASP A 61 -17.60 -12.69 -4.82
CA ASP A 61 -17.78 -13.30 -6.14
C ASP A 61 -16.98 -12.54 -7.20
N THR A 62 -16.29 -13.28 -8.07
CA THR A 62 -15.36 -12.69 -9.05
C THR A 62 -16.09 -11.91 -10.14
N GLN A 63 -17.23 -12.40 -10.63
CA GLN A 63 -17.96 -11.71 -11.70
C GLN A 63 -18.58 -10.42 -11.18
N LEU A 64 -19.15 -10.45 -9.96
CA LEU A 64 -19.67 -9.25 -9.30
C LEU A 64 -18.56 -8.22 -9.05
N ALA A 65 -17.43 -8.65 -8.48
CA ALA A 65 -16.29 -7.76 -8.23
C ALA A 65 -15.75 -7.12 -9.52
N MET A 66 -15.59 -7.91 -10.59
CA MET A 66 -15.12 -7.40 -11.88
C MET A 66 -16.15 -6.46 -12.55
N SER A 67 -17.44 -6.74 -12.41
CA SER A 67 -18.50 -5.85 -12.90
C SER A 67 -18.48 -4.51 -12.16
N ALA A 68 -18.34 -4.53 -10.83
CA ALA A 68 -18.26 -3.33 -10.01
C ALA A 68 -17.00 -2.50 -10.34
N ALA A 69 -15.84 -3.16 -10.48
CA ALA A 69 -14.59 -2.50 -10.84
C ALA A 69 -14.69 -1.79 -12.21
N LYS A 70 -15.23 -2.48 -13.22
CA LYS A 70 -15.47 -1.86 -14.54
C LYS A 70 -16.45 -0.70 -14.46
N GLY A 71 -17.51 -0.84 -13.66
CA GLY A 71 -18.50 0.21 -13.41
C GLY A 71 -17.91 1.46 -12.76
N SER A 72 -16.84 1.32 -11.96
CA SER A 72 -16.11 2.45 -11.37
C SER A 72 -15.06 3.06 -12.31
N GLY A 73 -14.91 2.54 -13.54
CA GLY A 73 -13.89 2.98 -14.50
C GLY A 73 -12.52 2.33 -14.31
N TYR A 74 -12.37 1.31 -13.45
CA TYR A 74 -11.11 0.61 -13.30
C TYR A 74 -10.78 -0.23 -14.53
N ALA A 75 -9.60 0.00 -15.10
CA ALA A 75 -9.11 -0.62 -16.33
C ALA A 75 -7.81 -1.43 -16.12
N GLY A 76 -7.59 -1.99 -14.92
CA GLY A 76 -6.42 -2.85 -14.65
C GLY A 76 -5.13 -2.11 -14.30
N SER A 77 -5.19 -0.81 -14.00
CA SER A 77 -4.00 -0.04 -13.57
C SER A 77 -3.42 -0.57 -12.26
N LEU A 78 -2.09 -0.59 -12.19
CA LEU A 78 -1.30 -0.92 -10.99
C LEU A 78 -0.58 0.30 -10.41
N ASN A 79 -0.99 1.52 -10.77
CA ASN A 79 -0.40 2.75 -10.24
C ASN A 79 -1.52 3.76 -9.99
N LEU A 80 -2.33 3.48 -8.97
CA LEU A 80 -3.54 4.23 -8.64
C LEU A 80 -3.24 5.41 -7.70
N LEU A 81 -4.01 6.49 -7.86
CA LEU A 81 -4.17 7.49 -6.81
C LEU A 81 -4.86 6.84 -5.60
N VAL A 82 -4.57 7.33 -4.40
CA VAL A 82 -5.22 6.88 -3.17
C VAL A 82 -6.73 7.16 -3.21
N THR A 83 -7.15 8.23 -3.88
CA THR A 83 -8.58 8.52 -4.11
C THR A 83 -9.21 7.49 -5.05
N GLU A 84 -8.62 7.25 -6.22
CA GLU A 84 -9.09 6.23 -7.18
C GLU A 84 -9.17 4.83 -6.53
N ALA A 85 -8.17 4.49 -5.72
CA ALA A 85 -8.11 3.24 -4.99
C ALA A 85 -9.24 3.10 -3.95
N ARG A 86 -9.55 4.20 -3.24
CA ARG A 86 -10.68 4.23 -2.30
C ARG A 86 -12.02 4.08 -3.02
N ASP A 87 -12.20 4.80 -4.13
CA ASP A 87 -13.43 4.75 -4.92
C ASP A 87 -13.66 3.35 -5.51
N LEU A 88 -12.60 2.70 -5.99
CA LEU A 88 -12.63 1.30 -6.41
C LEU A 88 -13.02 0.38 -5.25
N GLY A 89 -12.37 0.52 -4.08
CA GLY A 89 -12.69 -0.28 -2.90
C GLY A 89 -14.15 -0.13 -2.43
N ALA A 90 -14.70 1.08 -2.52
CA ALA A 90 -16.10 1.37 -2.23
C ALA A 90 -17.04 0.70 -3.24
N ALA A 91 -16.72 0.74 -4.54
CA ALA A 91 -17.49 0.06 -5.57
C ALA A 91 -17.51 -1.47 -5.37
N LEU A 92 -16.40 -2.05 -4.91
CA LEU A 92 -16.26 -3.49 -4.64
C LEU A 92 -16.97 -3.95 -3.36
N ASP A 93 -17.48 -3.03 -2.54
CA ASP A 93 -18.05 -3.31 -1.22
C ASP A 93 -17.17 -4.26 -0.36
N SER A 94 -15.87 -4.05 -0.42
CA SER A 94 -14.87 -4.90 0.25
C SER A 94 -14.11 -4.10 1.31
N ASP A 95 -13.59 -4.77 2.34
CA ASP A 95 -12.74 -4.13 3.35
C ASP A 95 -11.31 -3.94 2.80
N PHE A 96 -10.81 -4.96 2.10
CA PHE A 96 -9.56 -4.93 1.38
C PHE A 96 -9.75 -5.56 0.01
N TYR A 97 -8.91 -5.18 -0.94
CA TYR A 97 -8.93 -5.80 -2.25
C TYR A 97 -7.53 -5.97 -2.82
N PHE A 98 -7.44 -6.91 -3.75
CA PHE A 98 -6.22 -7.28 -4.44
C PHE A 98 -6.32 -6.90 -5.91
N ILE A 99 -5.24 -6.29 -6.41
CA ILE A 99 -4.97 -6.10 -7.83
C ILE A 99 -3.57 -6.62 -8.13
N GLY A 100 -3.27 -6.88 -9.39
CA GLY A 100 -2.01 -7.48 -9.76
C GLY A 100 -1.84 -7.67 -11.26
N ASP A 101 -0.71 -8.24 -11.63
CA ASP A 101 -0.41 -8.69 -12.98
C ASP A 101 0.42 -9.97 -12.87
N ALA A 102 0.05 -11.00 -13.61
CA ALA A 102 0.82 -12.23 -13.68
C ALA A 102 0.98 -12.66 -15.14
N GLN A 103 2.20 -13.03 -15.51
CA GLN A 103 2.54 -13.41 -16.88
C GLN A 103 3.64 -14.45 -16.87
N THR A 104 3.73 -15.18 -17.98
CA THR A 104 4.84 -16.06 -18.30
C THR A 104 5.53 -15.54 -19.54
N LEU A 105 6.76 -15.06 -19.36
CA LEU A 105 7.54 -14.42 -20.40
C LEU A 105 8.69 -15.31 -20.85
N ARG A 106 8.87 -15.45 -22.16
CA ARG A 106 10.09 -16.03 -22.72
C ARG A 106 11.18 -14.98 -22.70
N ARG A 107 12.25 -15.21 -21.94
CA ARG A 107 13.43 -14.33 -21.86
C ARG A 107 14.53 -14.88 -22.74
N SER A 108 15.21 -14.00 -23.47
CA SER A 108 16.33 -14.35 -24.34
C SER A 108 17.50 -13.41 -24.07
N PRO A 109 18.24 -13.63 -22.97
CA PRO A 109 19.39 -12.81 -22.63
C PRO A 109 20.51 -12.97 -23.65
N SER A 110 21.33 -11.93 -23.82
CA SER A 110 22.47 -11.96 -24.75
C SER A 110 23.60 -12.91 -24.33
N GLN A 111 23.73 -13.18 -23.02
CA GLN A 111 24.85 -13.94 -22.44
C GLN A 111 24.40 -15.21 -21.70
N SER A 112 23.15 -15.65 -21.85
CA SER A 112 22.65 -16.84 -21.14
C SER A 112 21.60 -17.58 -21.98
N PRO A 113 21.36 -18.88 -21.71
CA PRO A 113 20.32 -19.65 -22.40
C PRO A 113 18.94 -19.00 -22.26
N ILE A 114 18.10 -19.25 -23.25
CA ILE A 114 16.68 -18.87 -23.22
C ILE A 114 16.01 -19.58 -22.05
N TYR A 115 15.20 -18.85 -21.29
CA TYR A 115 14.38 -19.38 -20.21
C TYR A 115 12.99 -18.74 -20.22
N PHE A 116 12.06 -19.34 -19.50
CA PHE A 116 10.76 -18.78 -19.18
C PHE A 116 10.75 -18.23 -17.76
N GLU A 117 10.19 -17.05 -17.59
CA GLU A 117 9.96 -16.42 -16.30
C GLU A 117 8.44 -16.34 -16.07
N SER A 118 7.95 -17.04 -15.06
CA SER A 118 6.57 -16.92 -14.58
C SER A 118 6.56 -16.10 -13.31
N TYR A 119 5.85 -14.97 -13.31
CA TYR A 119 5.74 -14.09 -12.14
C TYR A 119 4.28 -13.77 -11.83
N CYS A 120 4.02 -13.34 -10.60
CA CYS A 120 2.76 -12.73 -10.19
C CYS A 120 3.06 -11.54 -9.27
N THR A 121 2.74 -10.33 -9.69
CA THR A 121 2.71 -9.16 -8.80
C THR A 121 1.37 -9.11 -8.11
N VAL A 122 1.38 -8.88 -6.80
CA VAL A 122 0.18 -8.75 -5.96
C VAL A 122 0.28 -7.48 -5.14
N PHE A 123 -0.78 -6.65 -5.17
CA PHE A 123 -0.95 -5.49 -4.30
C PHE A 123 -2.15 -5.69 -3.39
N ILE A 124 -2.03 -5.33 -2.12
CA ILE A 124 -3.12 -5.34 -1.13
C ILE A 124 -3.47 -3.90 -0.79
N ILE A 125 -4.73 -3.53 -1.02
CA ILE A 125 -5.21 -2.17 -0.81
C ILE A 125 -6.32 -2.18 0.22
N SER A 126 -6.29 -1.19 1.12
CA SER A 126 -7.42 -0.88 2.00
C SER A 126 -8.48 -0.09 1.23
N SER A 127 -9.70 -0.62 1.14
CA SER A 127 -10.82 0.09 0.53
C SER A 127 -11.18 1.37 1.28
N ARG A 128 -10.86 1.42 2.58
CA ARG A 128 -11.23 2.55 3.43
C ARG A 128 -10.29 3.73 3.25
N THR A 129 -8.99 3.47 3.23
CA THR A 129 -7.99 4.54 3.14
C THR A 129 -7.54 4.78 1.70
N GLY A 130 -7.65 3.78 0.82
CA GLY A 130 -7.06 3.75 -0.51
C GLY A 130 -5.54 3.50 -0.48
N GLN A 131 -4.97 3.25 0.69
CA GLN A 131 -3.53 3.04 0.85
C GLN A 131 -3.13 1.63 0.42
N LEU A 132 -1.98 1.56 -0.25
CA LEU A 132 -1.27 0.31 -0.46
C LEU A 132 -0.71 -0.18 0.88
N LEU A 133 -1.12 -1.37 1.31
CA LEU A 133 -0.66 -1.98 2.57
C LEU A 133 0.60 -2.82 2.36
N MET A 134 0.66 -3.49 1.21
CA MET A 134 1.66 -4.48 0.88
C MET A 134 1.68 -4.70 -0.62
N TRP A 135 2.86 -4.95 -1.17
CA TRP A 135 3.02 -5.60 -2.45
C TRP A 135 3.94 -6.82 -2.33
N ASP A 136 3.82 -7.78 -3.23
CA ASP A 136 4.75 -8.89 -3.40
C ASP A 136 4.87 -9.30 -4.87
N ARG A 137 5.99 -9.94 -5.24
CA ARG A 137 6.22 -10.42 -6.61
C ARG A 137 7.00 -11.74 -6.62
N PRO A 138 6.37 -12.88 -6.31
CA PRO A 138 6.94 -14.19 -6.64
C PRO A 138 7.26 -14.27 -8.14
N SER A 139 8.49 -14.68 -8.46
CA SER A 139 8.97 -14.93 -9.83
C SER A 139 9.84 -16.18 -9.86
N PHE A 140 9.62 -17.02 -10.87
CA PHE A 140 10.31 -18.31 -11.05
C PHE A 140 10.81 -18.43 -12.48
N GLN A 141 12.07 -18.85 -12.62
CA GLN A 141 12.72 -19.06 -13.90
C GLN A 141 12.90 -20.56 -14.15
N ASN A 142 12.59 -21.01 -15.36
CA ASN A 142 12.83 -22.38 -15.79
C ASN A 142 13.05 -22.45 -17.30
N THR A 143 13.77 -23.47 -17.78
CA THR A 143 13.90 -23.73 -19.22
C THR A 143 12.61 -24.21 -19.86
N ASP A 144 11.73 -24.84 -19.08
CA ASP A 144 10.40 -25.27 -19.47
C ASP A 144 9.32 -24.31 -18.96
N LYS A 145 8.35 -23.98 -19.82
CA LYS A 145 7.30 -23.02 -19.52
C LYS A 145 6.38 -23.52 -18.41
N ASP A 146 5.93 -24.76 -18.52
CA ASP A 146 4.94 -25.33 -17.61
C ASP A 146 5.55 -25.53 -16.21
N ALA A 147 6.82 -25.90 -16.13
CA ALA A 147 7.56 -25.98 -14.88
C ALA A 147 7.67 -24.62 -14.17
N ALA A 148 7.91 -23.52 -14.90
CA ALA A 148 7.91 -22.18 -14.32
C ALA A 148 6.53 -21.77 -13.79
N GLU A 149 5.47 -22.04 -14.55
CA GLU A 149 4.08 -21.80 -14.14
C GLU A 149 3.69 -22.63 -12.90
N GLN A 150 4.03 -23.92 -12.87
CA GLN A 150 3.75 -24.80 -11.73
C GLN A 150 4.44 -24.31 -10.45
N ALA A 151 5.69 -23.86 -10.52
CA ALA A 151 6.41 -23.29 -9.38
C ALA A 151 5.69 -22.05 -8.84
N LEU A 152 5.25 -21.16 -9.73
CA LEU A 152 4.48 -19.97 -9.36
C LEU A 152 3.16 -20.35 -8.66
N PHE A 153 2.37 -21.22 -9.27
CA PHE A 153 1.07 -21.63 -8.73
C PHE A 153 1.19 -22.38 -7.40
N SER A 154 2.27 -23.16 -7.21
CA SER A 154 2.58 -23.83 -5.95
C SER A 154 2.80 -22.81 -4.83
N VAL A 155 3.52 -21.71 -5.09
CA VAL A 155 3.72 -20.65 -4.09
C VAL A 155 2.44 -19.86 -3.82
N LEU A 156 1.68 -19.50 -4.86
CA LEU A 156 0.42 -18.78 -4.69
C LEU A 156 -0.63 -19.58 -3.90
N SER A 157 -0.58 -20.91 -3.99
CA SER A 157 -1.46 -21.82 -3.23
C SER A 157 -0.89 -22.20 -1.85
N GLY A 158 0.33 -21.75 -1.54
CA GLY A 158 1.06 -22.15 -0.34
C GLY A 158 0.61 -21.43 0.93
N GLU A 159 0.76 -22.11 2.06
CA GLU A 159 0.41 -21.56 3.37
C GLU A 159 1.30 -20.37 3.77
N ASN A 160 2.60 -20.43 3.52
CA ASN A 160 3.51 -19.33 3.86
C ASN A 160 3.12 -18.03 3.16
N PHE A 161 2.70 -18.13 1.89
CA PHE A 161 2.21 -16.98 1.14
C PHE A 161 0.91 -16.46 1.75
N ARG A 162 -0.06 -17.34 2.03
CA ARG A 162 -1.31 -16.96 2.73
C ARG A 162 -1.04 -16.24 4.05
N GLN A 163 -0.17 -16.78 4.90
CA GLN A 163 0.18 -16.19 6.19
C GLN A 163 0.77 -14.79 6.04
N LYS A 164 1.64 -14.57 5.03
CA LYS A 164 2.18 -13.24 4.72
C LYS A 164 1.08 -12.22 4.37
N LEU A 165 0.14 -12.61 3.51
CA LEU A 165 -0.97 -11.73 3.09
C LEU A 165 -1.94 -11.45 4.25
N VAL A 166 -2.29 -12.49 5.00
CA VAL A 166 -3.12 -12.40 6.21
C VAL A 166 -2.50 -11.41 7.20
N LEU A 167 -1.20 -11.56 7.49
CA LEU A 167 -0.51 -10.67 8.42
C LEU A 167 -0.59 -9.21 7.98
N ALA A 168 -0.38 -8.93 6.68
CA ALA A 168 -0.48 -7.58 6.15
C ALA A 168 -1.89 -6.99 6.28
N ILE A 169 -2.93 -7.78 5.97
CA ILE A 169 -4.34 -7.36 6.13
C ILE A 169 -4.67 -7.04 7.58
N PHE A 170 -4.35 -7.94 8.51
CA PHE A 170 -4.69 -7.74 9.92
C PHE A 170 -3.91 -6.60 10.55
N LYS A 171 -2.61 -6.48 10.25
CA LYS A 171 -1.80 -5.34 10.67
C LYS A 171 -2.39 -4.02 10.15
N GLY A 172 -2.73 -3.96 8.86
CA GLY A 172 -3.40 -2.80 8.27
C GLY A 172 -4.70 -2.48 9.01
N ASN A 173 -5.58 -3.46 9.20
CA ASN A 173 -6.86 -3.27 9.91
C ASN A 173 -6.68 -2.79 11.37
N GLU A 174 -5.64 -3.26 12.06
CA GLU A 174 -5.33 -2.81 13.43
C GLU A 174 -4.82 -1.37 13.47
N GLU A 175 -3.84 -1.00 12.64
CA GLU A 175 -3.34 0.38 12.54
C GLU A 175 -4.45 1.37 12.17
N GLU A 176 -5.37 0.92 11.33
CA GLU A 176 -6.56 1.63 10.92
C GLU A 176 -7.58 1.82 12.03
N ARG A 177 -7.73 0.83 12.92
CA ARG A 177 -8.58 0.93 14.12
C ARG A 177 -7.92 1.81 15.18
N ALA A 178 -6.61 1.67 15.38
CA ALA A 178 -5.84 2.48 16.31
C ALA A 178 -5.89 3.98 15.95
N ARG A 179 -5.72 4.32 14.66
CA ARG A 179 -5.84 5.71 14.18
C ARG A 179 -7.22 6.33 14.42
N ARG A 180 -8.28 5.52 14.51
CA ARG A 180 -9.64 5.99 14.84
C ARG A 180 -9.86 6.20 16.34
N ALA A 181 -9.18 5.41 17.17
CA ALA A 181 -9.29 5.49 18.62
C ALA A 181 -8.58 6.74 19.18
N VAL A 182 -7.57 7.24 18.48
CA VAL A 182 -6.98 8.54 18.77
C VAL A 182 -7.91 9.62 18.22
N VAL A 183 -8.57 10.38 19.10
CA VAL A 183 -9.21 11.64 18.73
C VAL A 183 -8.09 12.57 18.29
N VAL A 184 -7.87 12.67 16.98
CA VAL A 184 -6.93 13.64 16.42
C VAL A 184 -7.55 15.01 16.66
N ASP A 185 -7.01 15.75 17.62
CA ASP A 185 -7.19 17.19 17.68
C ASP A 185 -6.65 17.73 16.36
N VAL A 186 -7.57 18.18 15.51
CA VAL A 186 -7.29 18.44 14.10
C VAL A 186 -6.35 19.64 14.03
N ASN A 187 -5.12 19.37 13.59
CA ASN A 187 -4.18 20.34 13.04
C ASN A 187 -4.95 21.42 12.27
N GLN A 188 -4.61 22.70 12.50
CA GLN A 188 -5.11 23.81 11.68
C GLN A 188 -5.01 23.44 10.18
N PRO A 189 -6.04 23.73 9.37
CA PRO A 189 -5.97 23.45 7.94
C PRO A 189 -4.76 24.19 7.37
N LEU A 190 -3.74 23.43 6.94
CA LEU A 190 -2.64 24.01 6.20
C LEU A 190 -3.19 24.56 4.88
N ILE A 191 -2.65 25.70 4.45
CA ILE A 191 -2.97 26.25 3.14
C ILE A 191 -2.47 25.27 2.09
N GLU A 192 -3.37 24.79 1.23
CA GLU A 192 -3.01 23.95 0.08
C GLU A 192 -2.42 24.85 -1.02
N ALA A 193 -1.33 24.39 -1.62
CA ALA A 193 -0.74 25.08 -2.76
C ALA A 193 -1.72 25.12 -3.94
N PRO A 194 -1.95 26.29 -4.57
CA PRO A 194 -2.71 26.39 -5.80
C PRO A 194 -2.12 25.53 -6.93
N ASP A 195 -2.99 25.09 -7.85
CA ASP A 195 -2.63 24.20 -8.97
C ASP A 195 -1.53 24.76 -9.90
N ASN A 196 -1.34 26.09 -9.93
CA ASN A 196 -0.31 26.72 -10.72
C ASN A 196 0.28 27.98 -10.05
N GLU A 197 1.51 28.32 -10.44
CA GLU A 197 2.26 29.45 -9.87
C GLU A 197 1.63 30.82 -10.14
N LYS A 198 0.87 30.97 -11.25
CA LYS A 198 0.20 32.24 -11.59
C LYS A 198 -0.90 32.55 -10.57
N SER A 199 -1.76 31.56 -10.29
CA SER A 199 -2.80 31.64 -9.28
C SER A 199 -2.24 31.86 -7.88
N ALA A 200 -1.11 31.23 -7.54
CA ALA A 200 -0.41 31.53 -6.28
C ALA A 200 0.05 32.99 -6.22
N THR A 201 0.66 33.50 -7.29
CA THR A 201 1.15 34.88 -7.34
C THR A 201 0.01 35.91 -7.25
N GLU A 202 -1.12 35.66 -7.90
CA GLU A 202 -2.33 36.51 -7.81
C GLU A 202 -2.90 36.58 -6.38
N GLN A 203 -2.68 35.55 -5.57
CA GLN A 203 -3.06 35.48 -4.16
C GLN A 203 -1.97 36.02 -3.21
N GLY A 204 -0.88 36.59 -3.74
CA GLY A 204 0.25 37.06 -2.95
C GLY A 204 1.05 35.92 -2.29
N LEU A 205 0.94 34.69 -2.83
CA LEU A 205 1.60 33.49 -2.33
C LEU A 205 2.85 33.15 -3.16
N SER A 206 3.96 32.91 -2.47
CA SER A 206 5.12 32.20 -3.01
C SER A 206 5.10 30.78 -2.48
N LEU A 207 5.13 29.79 -3.37
CA LEU A 207 5.17 28.37 -3.01
C LEU A 207 6.52 27.99 -2.36
N PRO A 208 6.56 26.95 -1.52
CA PRO A 208 7.80 26.49 -0.93
C PRO A 208 8.68 25.87 -2.02
N ARG A 209 9.98 26.07 -1.92
CA ARG A 209 10.94 25.59 -2.93
C ARG A 209 12.02 24.76 -2.25
N PRO A 210 12.33 23.55 -2.75
CA PRO A 210 13.35 22.71 -2.11
C PRO A 210 14.72 23.38 -2.18
N PHE A 211 15.42 23.44 -1.04
CA PHE A 211 16.77 23.99 -0.93
C PHE A 211 17.75 23.19 -1.79
N ARG A 212 17.60 21.87 -1.81
CA ARG A 212 18.30 20.95 -2.69
C ARG A 212 17.30 19.97 -3.29
N ARG A 213 17.48 19.68 -4.58
CA ARG A 213 16.75 18.64 -5.27
C ARG A 213 17.36 17.28 -4.89
N LEU A 214 16.76 16.60 -3.92
CA LEU A 214 17.07 15.21 -3.65
C LEU A 214 16.21 14.33 -4.56
N ARG A 215 16.85 13.34 -5.19
CA ARG A 215 16.17 12.36 -6.04
C ARG A 215 16.05 11.03 -5.27
N PRO A 216 14.84 10.45 -5.18
CA PRO A 216 14.69 9.12 -4.62
C PRO A 216 15.50 8.09 -5.39
N GLU A 217 16.07 7.14 -4.65
CA GLU A 217 16.77 5.99 -5.22
C GLU A 217 15.78 5.07 -5.94
N TYR A 218 16.20 4.49 -7.06
CA TYR A 218 15.44 3.46 -7.75
C TYR A 218 15.81 2.09 -7.17
N PRO A 219 14.95 1.42 -6.38
CA PRO A 219 15.33 0.24 -5.60
C PRO A 219 15.56 -1.01 -6.46
N GLU A 220 16.37 -1.94 -5.96
CA GLU A 220 16.66 -3.23 -6.60
C GLU A 220 15.39 -4.09 -6.83
N THR A 221 14.39 -3.96 -5.97
CA THR A 221 13.08 -4.60 -6.16
C THR A 221 12.33 -4.07 -7.38
N ALA A 222 12.39 -2.76 -7.64
CA ALA A 222 11.83 -2.14 -8.84
C ALA A 222 12.68 -2.47 -10.08
N ALA A 223 14.01 -2.62 -9.93
CA ALA A 223 14.90 -3.02 -11.02
C ALA A 223 14.61 -4.43 -11.51
N ARG A 224 14.45 -5.39 -10.59
CA ARG A 224 14.08 -6.78 -10.91
C ARG A 224 12.69 -6.92 -11.53
N ALA A 225 11.78 -6.00 -11.21
CA ALA A 225 10.42 -5.98 -11.75
C ALA A 225 10.27 -5.15 -13.03
N ASP A 226 11.33 -4.48 -13.49
CA ASP A 226 11.27 -3.45 -14.55
C ASP A 226 10.14 -2.41 -14.28
N ALA A 227 9.96 -2.04 -13.01
CA ALA A 227 8.80 -1.27 -12.55
C ALA A 227 8.91 0.22 -12.88
N GLU A 228 8.01 0.71 -13.73
CA GLU A 228 7.80 2.14 -13.95
C GLU A 228 6.53 2.60 -13.25
N ALA A 229 6.61 3.71 -12.50
CA ALA A 229 5.46 4.24 -11.78
C ALA A 229 5.64 5.73 -11.48
N ILE A 230 4.50 6.39 -11.26
CA ILE A 230 4.43 7.73 -10.69
C ILE A 230 4.15 7.61 -9.20
N VAL A 231 5.01 8.18 -8.37
CA VAL A 231 4.77 8.31 -6.92
C VAL A 231 4.47 9.77 -6.62
N ASP A 232 3.27 10.01 -6.10
CA ASP A 232 2.84 11.33 -5.66
C ASP A 232 2.80 11.33 -4.13
N VAL A 233 3.38 12.36 -3.52
CA VAL A 233 3.32 12.59 -2.08
C VAL A 233 2.78 13.96 -1.76
N ILE A 234 1.89 14.03 -0.79
CA ILE A 234 1.46 15.25 -0.11
C ILE A 234 2.42 15.50 1.04
N VAL A 235 2.98 16.70 1.08
CA VAL A 235 4.02 17.10 2.04
C VAL A 235 3.57 18.35 2.78
N ASP A 236 3.56 18.28 4.11
CA ASP A 236 3.34 19.43 4.97
C ASP A 236 4.68 20.09 5.26
N VAL A 237 4.87 21.31 4.78
CA VAL A 237 6.08 22.12 4.97
C VAL A 237 5.76 23.22 5.98
N ARG A 238 6.52 23.28 7.08
CA ARG A 238 6.34 24.29 8.13
C ARG A 238 6.87 25.66 7.70
N ALA A 239 6.51 26.69 8.45
CA ALA A 239 6.98 28.06 8.21
C ALA A 239 8.51 28.23 8.37
N ASP A 240 9.19 27.29 9.04
CA ASP A 240 10.66 27.23 9.13
C ASP A 240 11.32 26.50 7.95
N GLY A 241 10.52 25.93 7.03
CA GLY A 241 11.01 25.20 5.86
C GLY A 241 11.23 23.71 6.08
N GLU A 242 10.95 23.19 7.28
CA GLU A 242 11.10 21.76 7.59
C GLU A 242 9.87 20.96 7.16
N VAL A 243 10.10 19.69 6.80
CA VAL A 243 9.04 18.72 6.50
C VAL A 243 8.44 18.18 7.80
N GLU A 244 7.13 18.32 7.96
CA GLU A 244 6.39 17.81 9.13
C GLU A 244 5.75 16.45 8.86
N GLN A 245 4.99 16.35 7.76
CA GLN A 245 4.31 15.13 7.35
C GLN A 245 4.54 14.82 5.88
N VAL A 246 4.57 13.53 5.55
CA VAL A 246 4.62 13.02 4.19
C VAL A 246 3.59 11.92 4.06
N GLN A 247 2.65 12.08 3.14
CA GLN A 247 1.56 11.15 2.88
C GLN A 247 1.57 10.74 1.41
N ILE A 248 1.47 9.44 1.13
CA ILE A 248 1.36 8.94 -0.25
C ILE A 248 -0.03 9.31 -0.79
N ALA A 249 -0.05 9.96 -1.96
CA ALA A 249 -1.25 10.29 -2.72
C ALA A 249 -1.38 9.43 -3.99
N ARG A 250 -0.27 8.92 -4.52
CA ARG A 250 -0.22 7.89 -5.57
C ARG A 250 0.91 6.95 -5.25
N TRP A 251 0.62 5.66 -5.16
CA TRP A 251 1.61 4.64 -4.84
C TRP A 251 2.15 4.00 -6.11
N GLY A 252 3.42 3.61 -6.11
CA GLY A 252 4.05 2.79 -7.14
C GLY A 252 4.34 1.36 -6.67
N GLY A 253 4.46 1.12 -5.37
CA GLY A 253 4.97 -0.13 -4.81
C GLY A 253 6.43 -0.39 -5.21
N PHE A 254 6.84 -1.66 -5.19
CA PHE A 254 8.20 -2.11 -5.55
C PHE A 254 9.35 -1.44 -4.77
N GLY A 255 9.07 -0.83 -3.61
CA GLY A 255 10.05 -0.04 -2.83
C GLY A 255 10.11 1.44 -3.21
N LEU A 256 9.41 1.87 -4.27
CA LEU A 256 9.45 3.24 -4.78
C LEU A 256 8.81 4.23 -3.80
N ASP A 257 7.76 3.79 -3.11
CA ASP A 257 7.04 4.59 -2.11
C ASP A 257 7.93 4.88 -0.91
N GLU A 258 8.56 3.84 -0.37
CA GLU A 258 9.48 3.91 0.76
C GLU A 258 10.70 4.78 0.45
N SER A 259 11.28 4.61 -0.75
CA SER A 259 12.41 5.44 -1.23
C SER A 259 12.02 6.92 -1.35
N THR A 260 10.81 7.19 -1.87
CA THR A 260 10.28 8.55 -2.00
C THR A 260 10.09 9.20 -0.63
N VAL A 261 9.40 8.53 0.29
CA VAL A 261 9.15 9.04 1.64
C VAL A 261 10.45 9.28 2.40
N ALA A 262 11.40 8.34 2.34
CA ALA A 262 12.69 8.46 3.00
C ALA A 262 13.53 9.63 2.46
N THR A 263 13.37 9.94 1.16
CA THR A 263 14.07 11.05 0.51
C THR A 263 13.44 12.38 0.90
N VAL A 264 12.12 12.50 0.79
CA VAL A 264 11.38 13.74 1.07
C VAL A 264 11.53 14.15 2.52
N LYS A 265 11.53 13.19 3.48
CA LYS A 265 11.79 13.47 4.89
C LYS A 265 13.15 14.11 5.19
N LYS A 266 14.13 14.03 4.27
CA LYS A 266 15.46 14.64 4.41
C LYS A 266 15.56 16.00 3.72
N MET A 267 14.52 16.40 2.97
CA MET A 267 14.51 17.66 2.24
C MET A 267 14.25 18.82 3.19
N HIS A 268 14.87 19.96 2.87
CA HIS A 268 14.61 21.24 3.51
C HIS A 268 14.10 22.19 2.43
N PHE A 269 13.18 23.07 2.79
CA PHE A 269 12.52 23.98 1.86
C PHE A 269 12.79 25.43 2.25
N PHE A 270 12.85 26.30 1.27
CA PHE A 270 12.46 27.69 1.49
C PHE A 270 10.96 27.68 1.76
N PRO A 271 10.48 28.26 2.88
CA PRO A 271 9.07 28.19 3.24
C PRO A 271 8.21 28.93 2.23
N ALA A 272 6.93 28.59 2.23
CA ALA A 272 5.95 29.39 1.53
C ALA A 272 5.88 30.78 2.17
N GLN A 273 5.60 31.81 1.36
CA GLN A 273 5.41 33.17 1.86
C GLN A 273 4.06 33.71 1.41
N GLN A 274 3.34 34.38 2.30
CA GLN A 274 2.15 35.16 1.98
C GLN A 274 2.37 36.59 2.43
N ASN A 275 2.29 37.56 1.51
CA ASN A 275 2.51 38.98 1.81
C ASN A 275 3.83 39.25 2.58
N GLY A 276 4.88 38.48 2.28
CA GLY A 276 6.21 38.58 2.91
C GLY A 276 6.38 37.84 4.25
N ALA A 277 5.33 37.24 4.81
CA ALA A 277 5.40 36.41 6.01
C ALA A 277 5.51 34.93 5.65
N ALA A 278 6.40 34.20 6.33
CA ALA A 278 6.54 32.75 6.14
C ALA A 278 5.33 32.01 6.75
N ILE A 279 4.77 31.06 5.99
CA ILE A 279 3.58 30.29 6.38
C ILE A 279 3.82 28.78 6.17
N ALA A 280 3.12 27.96 6.95
CA ALA A 280 3.06 26.53 6.69
C ALA A 280 2.16 26.27 5.46
N MET A 281 2.58 25.33 4.61
CA MET A 281 1.87 25.02 3.37
C MET A 281 1.96 23.53 3.05
N ARG A 282 0.86 23.00 2.53
CA ARG A 282 0.78 21.64 1.99
C ARG A 282 1.05 21.65 0.49
N VAL A 283 1.98 20.82 0.03
CA VAL A 283 2.36 20.71 -1.39
C VAL A 283 2.32 19.28 -1.90
N LEU A 284 2.05 19.13 -3.20
CA LEU A 284 2.17 17.84 -3.90
C LEU A 284 3.54 17.75 -4.60
N LEU A 285 4.32 16.72 -4.30
CA LEU A 285 5.52 16.37 -5.05
C LEU A 285 5.27 15.10 -5.87
N ARG A 286 5.63 15.16 -7.16
CA ARG A 286 5.49 14.05 -8.11
C ARG A 286 6.86 13.53 -8.54
N TYR A 287 7.08 12.23 -8.39
CA TYR A 287 8.28 11.53 -8.82
C TYR A 287 7.93 10.50 -9.91
N ASN A 288 8.48 10.68 -11.09
CA ASN A 288 8.31 9.76 -12.21
C ASN A 288 9.50 8.80 -12.26
N PHE A 289 9.29 7.55 -11.86
CA PHE A 289 10.29 6.51 -11.93
C PHE A 289 10.26 5.80 -13.28
N ARG A 290 11.45 5.63 -13.83
CA ARG A 290 11.74 4.81 -15.02
C ARG A 290 13.03 4.07 -14.76
N LYS A 291 13.21 2.93 -15.40
CA LYS A 291 14.45 2.18 -15.29
C LYS A 291 15.64 3.07 -15.73
N PRO A 292 16.68 3.22 -14.90
CA PRO A 292 17.89 3.92 -15.31
C PRO A 292 18.49 3.22 -16.53
N GLN A 293 18.87 3.98 -17.55
CA GLN A 293 19.68 3.45 -18.65
C GLN A 293 21.08 3.23 -18.08
N LEU A 294 21.52 1.97 -18.05
CA LEU A 294 22.90 1.58 -17.72
C LEU A 294 23.80 1.78 -18.94
#